data_AF-A0A950D1C6-F1
#
_entry.id   AF-A0A950D1C6-F1
#
_cell.length_a   1.000
_cell.length_b   1.000
_cell.length_c   1.000
_cell.angle_alpha   90.00
_cell.angle_beta   90.00
_cell.angle_gamma   90.00
#
_symmetry.space_group_name_H-M   'P 1'
#
loop_
_entity.id
_entity.type
_entity.pdbx_description
1 polymer ?
#
loop_
_entity_poly.entity_id
_entity_poly.type
_entity_poly.pdbx_seq_one_letter_code
_entity_poly.pdbx_strand_id
1 'polypeptide(L)'
;MRHSTGPTPRRRALRPSLDQLEGRQLLSWSTAPFALSPQQIQSAYGFVSSVSGKSPGTGRAIAIMVCGIDPTIRQDLHAFDVQYGLSDPTLSVWDLTADGDPIQTDVGNPNTISNAFETSLDVEWAHAAAPGATI
;
A
#
# COMPACT_ATOMS: atom_id res chain seq x y z
N MET A 1 42.69 9.50 55.08
CA MET A 1 41.27 9.31 54.73
C MET A 1 40.91 10.16 53.52
N ARG A 2 40.87 9.58 52.31
CA ARG A 2 40.14 10.13 51.16
C ARG A 2 39.63 8.92 50.35
N HIS A 3 38.33 8.67 50.39
CA HIS A 3 37.70 7.64 49.56
C HIS A 3 37.40 8.24 48.18
N SER A 4 37.91 7.58 47.14
CA SER A 4 37.61 7.86 45.74
C SER A 4 36.51 6.91 45.29
N THR A 5 35.31 7.42 45.02
CA THR A 5 34.21 6.65 44.41
C THR A 5 34.23 6.83 42.91
N GLY A 6 34.57 5.76 42.18
CA GLY A 6 34.50 5.70 40.72
C GLY A 6 33.07 5.69 40.18
N PRO A 7 32.85 6.01 38.90
CA PRO A 7 31.53 6.14 38.31
C PRO A 7 30.84 4.77 38.12
N THR A 8 29.58 4.70 38.55
CA THR A 8 28.72 3.51 38.47
C THR A 8 28.34 3.20 37.02
N PRO A 9 28.54 1.97 36.51
CA PRO A 9 28.15 1.63 35.14
C PRO A 9 26.62 1.56 35.00
N ARG A 10 26.07 2.38 34.11
CA ARG A 10 24.66 2.32 33.71
C ARG A 10 24.43 1.09 32.81
N ARG A 11 23.80 0.05 33.36
CA ARG A 11 23.27 -1.07 32.58
C ARG A 11 22.14 -0.55 31.67
N ARG A 12 22.35 -0.62 30.35
CA ARG A 12 21.23 -0.54 29.39
C ARG A 12 20.35 -1.78 29.61
N ALA A 13 19.14 -1.57 30.08
CA ALA A 13 18.14 -2.62 30.10
C ALA A 13 17.78 -2.96 28.65
N LEU A 14 17.99 -4.21 28.24
CA LEU A 14 17.37 -4.73 27.03
C LEU A 14 15.85 -4.65 27.23
N ARG A 15 15.17 -3.93 26.34
CA ARG A 15 13.71 -3.96 26.22
C ARG A 15 13.39 -4.92 25.07
N PRO A 16 13.14 -6.20 25.35
CA PRO A 16 12.65 -7.09 24.30
C PRO A 16 11.32 -6.52 23.76
N SER A 17 11.29 -6.21 22.47
CA SER A 17 10.04 -6.00 21.73
C SER A 17 9.52 -7.38 21.37
N LEU A 18 8.27 -7.67 21.73
CA LEU A 18 7.56 -8.81 21.17
C LEU A 18 6.86 -8.28 19.92
N ASP A 19 7.51 -8.42 18.77
CA ASP A 19 6.82 -8.20 17.50
C ASP A 19 5.89 -9.40 17.31
N GLN A 20 4.59 -9.12 17.40
CA GLN A 20 3.57 -10.10 17.08
C GLN A 20 3.63 -10.33 15.58
N LEU A 21 4.42 -11.34 15.17
CA LEU A 21 4.38 -11.86 13.81
C LEU A 21 2.93 -12.28 13.55
N GLU A 22 2.39 -11.82 12.42
CA GLU A 22 1.13 -12.31 11.83
C GLU A 22 1.04 -13.80 12.11
N GLY A 23 -0.09 -14.29 12.64
CA GLY A 23 -0.26 -15.71 12.92
C GLY A 23 0.13 -16.47 11.66
N ARG A 24 1.21 -17.28 11.73
CA ARG A 24 1.78 -17.98 10.57
C ARG A 24 0.72 -18.87 9.95
N GLN A 25 -0.08 -18.30 9.06
CA GLN A 25 -0.94 -19.04 8.16
C GLN A 25 0.04 -19.69 7.19
N LEU A 26 0.39 -20.95 7.49
CA LEU A 26 1.22 -21.75 6.61
C LEU A 26 0.49 -21.81 5.26
N LEU A 27 1.00 -21.06 4.28
CA LEU A 27 0.48 -20.93 2.91
C LEU A 27 0.40 -22.28 2.16
N SER A 28 0.79 -23.38 2.79
CA SER A 28 0.90 -24.70 2.17
C SER A 28 -0.38 -25.55 2.25
N TRP A 29 -1.45 -25.16 2.96
CA TRP A 29 -2.63 -26.04 3.17
C TRP A 29 -4.01 -25.36 3.04
N SER A 30 -4.11 -24.17 2.45
CA SER A 30 -5.41 -23.57 2.12
C SER A 30 -5.86 -23.99 0.71
N THR A 31 -7.00 -24.65 0.60
CA THR A 31 -7.70 -24.90 -0.68
C THR A 31 -8.53 -23.70 -1.16
N ALA A 32 -8.61 -22.63 -0.38
CA ALA A 32 -9.20 -21.35 -0.76
C ALA A 32 -8.10 -20.30 -1.05
N PRO A 33 -8.28 -19.42 -2.04
CA PRO A 33 -7.36 -18.30 -2.24
C PRO A 33 -7.31 -17.46 -0.96
N PHE A 34 -6.10 -17.26 -0.44
CA PHE A 34 -5.84 -16.39 0.70
C PHE A 34 -5.40 -15.02 0.17
N ALA A 35 -6.10 -13.96 0.57
CA ALA A 35 -5.74 -12.59 0.21
C ALA A 35 -4.86 -11.98 1.30
N LEU A 36 -3.80 -11.27 0.89
CA LEU A 36 -2.93 -10.53 1.79
C LEU A 36 -3.41 -9.07 1.89
N SER A 37 -3.46 -8.53 3.12
CA SER A 37 -3.72 -7.11 3.32
C SER A 37 -2.49 -6.25 3.04
N PRO A 38 -2.67 -4.95 2.75
CA PRO A 38 -1.59 -3.96 2.75
C PRO A 38 -0.71 -4.04 4.00
N GLN A 39 -1.30 -4.14 5.19
CA GLN A 39 -0.56 -4.19 6.45
C GLN A 39 0.32 -5.45 6.55
N GLN A 40 -0.20 -6.60 6.09
CA GLN A 40 0.55 -7.85 6.05
C GLN A 40 1.77 -7.75 5.15
N ILE A 41 1.61 -7.18 3.94
CA ILE A 41 2.70 -6.96 3.01
C ILE A 41 3.71 -5.94 3.55
N GLN A 42 3.24 -4.80 4.05
CA GLN A 42 4.08 -3.76 4.64
C GLN A 42 4.93 -4.31 5.79
N SER A 43 4.32 -5.07 6.70
CA SER A 43 4.99 -5.74 7.82
C SER A 43 6.03 -6.75 7.32
N ALA A 44 5.65 -7.61 6.37
CA ALA A 44 6.53 -8.65 5.85
C ALA A 44 7.77 -8.10 5.12
N TYR A 45 7.64 -6.95 4.44
CA TYR A 45 8.71 -6.34 3.65
C TYR A 45 9.37 -5.12 4.30
N GLY A 46 8.98 -4.77 5.54
CA GLY A 46 9.62 -3.69 6.30
C GLY A 46 9.34 -2.29 5.75
N PHE A 47 8.11 -2.04 5.28
CA PHE A 47 7.69 -0.72 4.84
C PHE A 47 7.65 0.23 6.04
N VAL A 48 8.15 1.44 5.84
CA VAL A 48 8.15 2.47 6.89
C VAL A 48 6.80 3.16 6.93
N SER A 49 6.27 3.40 8.13
CA SER A 49 5.02 4.16 8.32
C SER A 49 5.19 5.66 8.07
N SER A 50 6.43 6.16 8.05
CA SER A 50 6.73 7.55 7.70
C SER A 50 8.12 7.72 7.11
N VAL A 51 8.26 8.72 6.24
CA VAL A 51 9.54 9.19 5.69
C VAL A 51 9.71 10.65 6.06
N SER A 52 10.71 10.96 6.88
CA SER A 52 10.96 12.33 7.39
C SER A 52 9.73 12.96 8.08
N GLY A 53 8.95 12.16 8.81
CA GLY A 53 7.76 12.61 9.53
C GLY A 53 6.52 12.84 8.66
N LYS A 54 6.52 12.40 7.40
CA LYS A 54 5.37 12.47 6.49
C LYS A 54 4.95 11.08 6.03
N SER A 55 3.72 10.95 5.53
CA SER A 55 3.25 9.71 4.88
C SER A 55 4.18 9.33 3.72
N PRO A 56 4.53 8.04 3.54
CA PRO A 56 5.37 7.60 2.43
C PRO A 56 4.80 8.08 1.09
N GLY A 57 5.66 8.55 0.18
CA GLY A 57 5.23 9.10 -1.10
C GLY A 57 4.86 10.58 -1.10
N THR A 58 4.80 11.26 0.06
CA THR A 58 4.46 12.70 0.10
C THR A 58 5.32 13.54 -0.84
N GLY A 59 4.68 14.26 -1.75
CA GLY A 59 5.34 15.10 -2.76
C GLY A 59 5.90 14.31 -3.97
N ARG A 60 5.45 13.07 -4.16
CA ARG A 60 5.76 12.23 -5.33
C ARG A 60 4.48 11.94 -6.11
N ALA A 61 4.65 11.65 -7.39
CA ALA A 61 3.61 11.16 -8.27
C ALA A 61 3.98 9.77 -8.77
N ILE A 62 3.01 8.85 -8.81
CA ILE A 62 3.16 7.51 -9.36
C ILE A 62 2.30 7.43 -10.61
N ALA A 63 2.92 7.42 -11.79
CA ALA A 63 2.20 7.23 -13.03
C ALA A 63 1.97 5.74 -13.29
N ILE A 64 0.71 5.35 -13.49
CA ILE A 64 0.30 4.00 -13.85
C ILE A 64 -0.18 4.04 -15.30
N MET A 65 0.44 3.22 -16.16
CA MET A 65 0.04 3.07 -17.56
C MET A 65 -0.47 1.65 -17.79
N VAL A 66 -1.76 1.56 -18.07
CA VAL A 66 -2.50 0.30 -18.23
C VAL A 66 -3.19 0.25 -19.59
N CYS A 67 -3.52 -0.95 -20.06
CA CYS A 67 -4.17 -1.18 -21.36
C CYS A 67 -5.70 -1.29 -21.27
N GLY A 68 -6.33 -0.72 -20.23
CA GLY A 68 -7.78 -0.62 -20.08
C GLY A 68 -8.18 0.56 -19.23
N ILE A 69 -9.48 0.87 -19.24
CA ILE A 69 -10.08 1.86 -18.34
C ILE A 69 -10.92 1.10 -17.32
N ASP A 70 -10.80 1.53 -16.07
CA ASP A 70 -11.75 1.21 -15.03
C ASP A 70 -12.66 2.42 -14.77
N PRO A 71 -13.93 2.40 -15.24
CA PRO A 71 -14.84 3.52 -15.05
C PRO A 71 -15.24 3.72 -13.59
N THR A 72 -14.98 2.76 -12.71
CA THR A 72 -15.30 2.79 -11.28
C THR A 72 -14.07 2.95 -10.40
N ILE A 73 -12.88 3.18 -10.97
CA ILE A 73 -11.60 3.23 -10.24
C ILE A 73 -11.60 4.11 -8.99
N ARG A 74 -12.32 5.24 -9.02
CA ARG A 74 -12.45 6.14 -7.86
C ARG A 74 -13.24 5.51 -6.72
N GLN A 75 -14.30 4.79 -7.05
CA GLN A 75 -15.18 4.12 -6.08
C GLN A 75 -14.49 2.87 -5.52
N ASP A 76 -13.82 2.12 -6.38
CA ASP A 76 -13.09 0.91 -6.00
C ASP A 76 -11.92 1.25 -5.06
N LEU A 77 -11.11 2.25 -5.42
CA LEU A 77 -10.02 2.76 -4.57
C LEU A 77 -10.54 3.26 -3.21
N HIS A 78 -11.65 4.00 -3.19
CA HIS A 78 -12.25 4.45 -1.93
C HIS A 78 -12.72 3.28 -1.06
N ALA A 79 -13.34 2.26 -1.66
CA ALA A 79 -13.77 1.07 -0.93
C ALA A 79 -12.56 0.30 -0.35
N PHE A 80 -11.49 0.18 -1.12
CA PHE A 80 -10.21 -0.39 -0.67
C PHE A 80 -9.62 0.41 0.50
N ASP A 81 -9.61 1.74 0.39
CA ASP A 81 -9.07 2.62 1.44
C ASP A 81 -9.85 2.50 2.74
N VAL A 82 -11.18 2.48 2.66
CA VAL A 82 -12.04 2.24 3.82
C VAL A 82 -11.78 0.86 4.42
N GLN A 83 -11.66 -0.18 3.59
CA GLN A 83 -11.42 -1.55 4.03
C GLN A 83 -10.09 -1.69 4.79
N TYR A 84 -9.05 -0.97 4.37
CA TYR A 84 -7.71 -1.07 4.94
C TYR A 84 -7.30 0.12 5.82
N GLY A 85 -8.22 1.06 6.09
CA GLY A 85 -7.95 2.20 6.97
C GLY A 85 -6.92 3.19 6.41
N LEU A 86 -6.88 3.34 5.09
CA LEU A 86 -6.09 4.35 4.39
C LEU A 86 -6.94 5.63 4.19
N SER A 87 -6.27 6.76 3.99
CA SER A 87 -6.96 7.99 3.57
C SER A 87 -6.94 8.09 2.05
N ASP A 88 -8.04 8.53 1.45
CA ASP A 88 -8.14 8.71 0.00
C ASP A 88 -6.95 9.54 -0.55
N PRO A 89 -6.28 9.08 -1.62
CA PRO A 89 -5.19 9.82 -2.23
C PRO A 89 -5.74 10.92 -3.13
N THR A 90 -4.82 11.76 -3.62
CA THR A 90 -5.11 12.54 -4.83
C THR A 90 -5.00 11.61 -6.02
N LEU A 91 -6.13 11.21 -6.61
CA LEU A 91 -6.18 10.39 -7.82
C LEU A 91 -6.53 11.22 -9.06
N SER A 92 -5.64 11.20 -10.05
CA SER A 92 -5.81 11.83 -11.36
C SER A 92 -5.97 10.73 -12.43
N VAL A 93 -7.03 10.84 -13.24
CA VAL A 93 -7.39 9.81 -14.23
C VAL A 93 -7.41 10.46 -15.60
N TRP A 94 -6.72 9.84 -16.56
CA TRP A 94 -6.60 10.29 -17.95
C TRP A 94 -7.06 9.20 -18.92
N ASP A 95 -8.36 9.18 -19.17
CA ASP A 95 -9.02 8.17 -20.03
C ASP A 95 -9.07 8.61 -21.49
N LEU A 96 -7.91 8.98 -22.05
CA LEU A 96 -7.80 9.51 -23.40
C LEU A 96 -6.91 8.63 -24.29
N THR A 97 -7.25 8.52 -25.57
CA THR A 97 -6.39 7.93 -26.59
C THR A 97 -5.13 8.78 -26.78
N ALA A 98 -4.14 8.27 -27.52
CA ALA A 98 -2.95 9.04 -27.91
C ALA A 98 -3.30 10.35 -28.63
N ASP A 99 -4.46 10.41 -29.28
CA ASP A 99 -4.96 11.56 -30.02
C ASP A 99 -5.83 12.50 -29.16
N GLY A 100 -6.08 12.15 -27.89
CA GLY A 100 -6.83 12.96 -26.94
C GLY A 100 -8.35 12.72 -26.92
N ASP A 101 -8.83 11.71 -27.66
CA ASP A 101 -10.25 11.33 -27.65
C ASP A 101 -10.57 10.47 -26.42
N PRO A 102 -11.78 10.52 -25.85
CA PRO A 102 -12.19 9.59 -24.81
C PRO A 102 -12.06 8.14 -25.28
N ILE A 103 -11.38 7.29 -24.51
CA ILE A 103 -11.32 5.86 -24.82
C ILE A 103 -12.73 5.27 -24.56
N GLN A 104 -13.25 4.52 -25.53
CA GLN A 104 -14.51 3.79 -25.36
C GLN A 104 -14.24 2.42 -24.73
N THR A 105 -15.05 2.06 -23.73
CA THR A 105 -14.99 0.75 -23.07
C THR A 105 -16.24 -0.05 -23.43
N ASP A 106 -16.05 -1.32 -23.78
CA ASP A 106 -17.15 -2.29 -23.81
C ASP A 106 -17.19 -3.01 -22.48
N VAL A 107 -18.03 -2.52 -21.56
CA VAL A 107 -18.18 -3.07 -20.20
C VAL A 107 -18.72 -4.50 -20.17
N GLY A 108 -19.23 -5.02 -21.29
CA GLY A 108 -19.65 -6.43 -21.42
C GLY A 108 -18.55 -7.36 -21.90
N ASN A 109 -17.41 -6.82 -22.36
CA ASN A 109 -16.31 -7.61 -22.89
C ASN A 109 -15.44 -8.16 -21.74
N PRO A 110 -15.19 -9.48 -21.68
CA PRO A 110 -14.37 -10.09 -20.63
C PRO A 110 -12.96 -9.49 -20.49
N ASN A 111 -12.36 -9.05 -21.60
CA ASN A 111 -11.04 -8.42 -21.57
C ASN A 111 -11.09 -7.03 -20.92
N THR A 112 -12.16 -6.27 -21.14
CA THR A 112 -12.35 -4.97 -20.47
C THR A 112 -12.50 -5.17 -18.97
N ILE A 113 -13.27 -6.18 -18.55
CA ILE A 113 -13.48 -6.49 -17.13
C ILE A 113 -12.17 -6.91 -16.46
N SER A 114 -11.37 -7.76 -17.12
CA SER A 114 -10.04 -8.12 -16.63
C SER A 114 -9.20 -6.86 -16.47
N ASN A 115 -9.02 -6.07 -17.54
CA ASN A 115 -8.15 -4.90 -17.49
C ASN A 115 -8.60 -3.87 -16.44
N ALA A 116 -9.90 -3.73 -16.20
CA ALA A 116 -10.43 -2.89 -15.12
C ALA A 116 -9.98 -3.41 -13.76
N PHE A 117 -10.10 -4.72 -13.49
CA PHE A 117 -9.58 -5.34 -12.27
C PHE A 117 -8.07 -5.15 -12.11
N GLU A 118 -7.29 -5.33 -13.17
CA GLU A 118 -5.86 -5.03 -13.16
C GLU A 118 -5.57 -3.54 -12.86
N THR A 119 -6.38 -2.63 -13.39
CA THR A 119 -6.25 -1.19 -13.13
C THR A 119 -6.54 -0.86 -11.66
N SER A 120 -7.61 -1.41 -11.08
CA SER A 120 -7.90 -1.24 -9.65
C SER A 120 -6.76 -1.79 -8.80
N LEU A 121 -6.29 -3.01 -9.11
CA LEU A 121 -5.17 -3.64 -8.40
C LEU A 121 -3.91 -2.76 -8.41
N ASP A 122 -3.51 -2.24 -9.57
CA ASP A 122 -2.29 -1.43 -9.70
C ASP A 122 -2.40 -0.12 -8.89
N VAL A 123 -3.55 0.56 -8.96
CA VAL A 123 -3.78 1.83 -8.24
C VAL A 123 -3.86 1.62 -6.73
N GLU A 124 -4.63 0.62 -6.28
CA GLU A 124 -4.81 0.30 -4.87
C GLU A 124 -3.49 -0.09 -4.19
N TRP A 125 -2.69 -0.93 -4.84
CA TRP A 125 -1.41 -1.36 -4.27
C TRP A 125 -0.32 -0.28 -4.36
N ALA A 126 -0.36 0.59 -5.37
CA ALA A 126 0.50 1.77 -5.41
C ALA A 126 0.19 2.72 -4.24
N HIS A 127 -1.09 2.96 -3.97
CA HIS A 127 -1.52 3.79 -2.84
C HIS A 127 -1.17 3.16 -1.49
N ALA A 128 -1.44 1.85 -1.33
CA ALA A 128 -1.03 1.11 -0.15
C ALA A 128 0.48 1.21 0.14
N ALA A 129 1.32 1.21 -0.90
CA ALA A 129 2.76 1.35 -0.75
C ALA A 129 3.22 2.78 -0.43
N ALA A 130 2.51 3.78 -0.95
CA ALA A 130 2.90 5.18 -0.89
C ALA A 130 1.70 6.11 -0.67
N PRO A 131 1.08 6.08 0.53
CA PRO A 131 -0.23 6.70 0.77
C PRO A 131 -0.25 8.23 0.70
N GLY A 132 0.92 8.88 0.66
CA GLY A 132 1.06 10.32 0.45
C GLY A 132 1.33 10.73 -0.99
N ALA A 133 1.45 9.78 -1.93
CA ALA A 133 1.67 10.09 -3.34
C ALA A 133 0.38 10.59 -4.01
N THR A 134 0.54 11.41 -5.04
CA THR A 134 -0.48 11.53 -6.08
C THR A 134 -0.35 10.32 -7.00
N ILE A 135 -1.47 9.77 -7.41
CA ILE A 135 -1.53 8.71 -8.41
C ILE A 135 -2.19 9.30 -9.65
#